data_AF-A0ABD3QXR7-F1
#
_entry.id   AF-A0ABD3QXR7-F1
#
_cell.length_a   1.000
_cell.length_b   1.000
_cell.length_c   1.000
_cell.angle_alpha   90.00
_cell.angle_beta   90.00
_cell.angle_gamma   90.00
#
_symmetry.space_group_name_H-M   'P 1'
#
loop_
_entity.id
_entity.type
_entity.pdbx_description
1 polymer ?
#
loop_
_entity_poly.entity_id
_entity_poly.type
_entity_poly.pdbx_seq_one_letter_code
_entity_poly.pdbx_strand_id
1 'polypeptide(L)'
;MSSEGKDYIIVKRRNQTFFILVSPTSTSLDVKTEISKAIGQDAISPPLMRLYLVRDENNGGKGEEEKLLPDAATLADHEVKNAEVLYVTFPKGWEEGGAEAGGDWETVSSVSRRDNN
;
A
#
# COMPACT_ATOMS: atom_id res chain seq x y z
N MET A 1 -26.58 -12.64 16.23
CA MET A 1 -25.64 -12.97 15.14
C MET A 1 -24.77 -11.74 14.94
N SER A 2 -23.61 -11.70 15.59
CA SER A 2 -22.66 -10.62 15.40
C SER A 2 -22.04 -10.81 14.03
N SER A 3 -22.33 -9.91 13.10
CA SER A 3 -21.58 -9.83 11.86
C SER A 3 -20.15 -9.47 12.25
N GLU A 4 -19.26 -10.46 12.40
CA GLU A 4 -17.82 -10.24 12.51
C GLU A 4 -17.37 -9.63 11.17
N GLY A 5 -17.53 -8.32 11.05
CA GLY A 5 -16.91 -7.55 9.99
C GLY A 5 -15.42 -7.68 10.18
N LYS A 6 -14.78 -8.52 9.37
CA LYS A 6 -13.32 -8.59 9.36
C LYS A 6 -12.80 -7.22 8.96
N ASP A 7 -11.93 -6.66 9.79
CA ASP A 7 -11.27 -5.40 9.47
C ASP A 7 -10.48 -5.57 8.15
N TYR A 8 -10.52 -4.53 7.33
CA TYR A 8 -9.81 -4.51 6.06
C TYR A 8 -9.20 -3.14 5.80
N ILE A 9 -8.23 -3.11 4.91
CA ILE A 9 -7.66 -1.89 4.35
C ILE A 9 -7.84 -1.88 2.84
N ILE A 10 -7.80 -0.67 2.27
CA ILE A 10 -7.92 -0.45 0.84
C ILE A 10 -6.53 -0.06 0.34
N VAL A 11 -5.88 -0.91 -0.44
CA VAL A 11 -4.59 -0.59 -1.05
C VAL A 11 -4.81 -0.20 -2.49
N LYS A 12 -4.38 1.01 -2.86
CA LYS A 12 -4.50 1.54 -4.22
C LYS A 12 -3.16 1.51 -4.95
N ARG A 13 -3.24 1.19 -6.23
CA ARG A 13 -2.14 1.35 -7.18
C ARG A 13 -2.64 1.65 -8.59
N ARG A 14 -2.42 2.86 -9.11
CA ARG A 14 -2.84 3.27 -10.46
C ARG A 14 -4.33 2.89 -10.62
N ASN A 15 -4.68 2.04 -11.58
CA ASN A 15 -6.07 1.61 -11.82
C ASN A 15 -6.44 0.32 -11.09
N GLN A 16 -5.69 -0.08 -10.05
CA GLN A 16 -5.92 -1.29 -9.26
C GLN A 16 -6.26 -0.91 -7.82
N THR A 17 -7.28 -1.58 -7.27
CA THR A 17 -7.67 -1.45 -5.87
C THR A 17 -7.75 -2.84 -5.25
N PHE A 18 -7.03 -3.05 -4.15
CA PHE A 18 -6.98 -4.29 -3.39
C PHE A 18 -7.69 -4.10 -2.05
N PHE A 19 -8.60 -5.01 -1.72
CA PHE A 19 -9.23 -5.08 -0.40
C PHE A 19 -8.57 -6.19 0.40
N ILE A 20 -7.78 -5.82 1.41
CA ILE A 20 -6.94 -6.75 2.16
C ILE A 20 -7.49 -6.85 3.57
N LEU A 21 -7.86 -8.07 3.96
CA LEU A 21 -8.29 -8.38 5.32
C LEU A 21 -7.07 -8.31 6.24
N VAL A 22 -7.19 -7.57 7.34
CA VAL A 22 -6.07 -7.33 8.25
C VAL A 22 -6.51 -7.37 9.70
N SER A 23 -5.55 -7.58 10.58
CA SER A 23 -5.66 -7.37 12.03
C SER A 23 -4.81 -6.15 12.39
N PRO A 24 -5.08 -5.44 13.52
CA PRO A 24 -4.17 -4.43 14.04
C PRO A 24 -2.73 -4.94 14.25
N THR A 25 -2.57 -6.25 14.50
CA THR A 25 -1.28 -6.93 14.67
C THR A 25 -0.63 -7.36 13.36
N SER A 26 -1.33 -7.24 12.22
CA SER A 26 -0.76 -7.54 10.91
C SER A 26 0.37 -6.56 10.60
N THR A 27 1.42 -7.08 10.00
CA THR A 27 2.58 -6.28 9.59
C THR A 27 2.41 -5.76 8.17
N SER A 28 3.17 -4.72 7.82
CA SER A 28 3.21 -4.23 6.44
C SER A 28 3.72 -5.31 5.47
N LEU A 29 4.58 -6.23 5.93
CA LEU A 29 5.02 -7.38 5.14
C LEU A 29 3.88 -8.36 4.83
N ASP A 30 2.98 -8.60 5.77
CA ASP A 30 1.79 -9.45 5.55
C ASP A 30 0.92 -8.85 4.44
N VAL A 31 0.69 -7.54 4.50
CA VAL A 31 -0.07 -6.80 3.47
C VAL A 31 0.59 -6.93 2.10
N LYS A 32 1.91 -6.70 2.00
CA LYS A 32 2.67 -6.86 0.74
C LYS A 32 2.60 -8.29 0.19
N THR A 33 2.59 -9.28 1.07
CA THR A 33 2.45 -10.69 0.70
C THR A 33 1.08 -10.98 0.07
N GLU A 34 0.00 -10.42 0.63
CA GLU A 34 -1.33 -10.55 0.05
C GLU A 34 -1.44 -9.83 -1.31
N ILE A 35 -0.83 -8.65 -1.45
CA ILE A 35 -0.75 -7.94 -2.75
C ILE A 35 -0.01 -8.80 -3.78
N SER A 36 1.14 -9.38 -3.41
CA SER A 36 1.92 -10.25 -4.29
C SER A 36 1.08 -11.44 -4.79
N LYS A 37 0.34 -12.11 -3.89
CA LYS A 37 -0.59 -13.18 -4.27
C LYS A 37 -1.70 -12.70 -5.21
N ALA A 38 -2.26 -11.51 -4.97
CA ALA A 38 -3.35 -10.95 -5.76
C ALA A 38 -2.93 -10.53 -7.17
N ILE A 39 -1.69 -10.04 -7.34
CA ILE A 39 -1.13 -9.68 -8.64
C ILE A 39 -0.63 -10.93 -9.39
N GLY A 40 -0.24 -11.97 -8.65
CA GLY A 40 0.32 -13.22 -9.14
C GLY A 40 1.62 -13.50 -8.39
N GLN A 41 1.72 -14.65 -7.72
CA GLN A 41 2.80 -14.95 -6.77
C GLN A 41 4.23 -14.75 -7.30
N ASP A 42 4.44 -14.87 -8.61
CA ASP A 42 5.75 -14.71 -9.26
C ASP A 42 5.92 -13.37 -9.99
N ALA A 43 4.90 -12.50 -9.99
CA ALA A 43 4.93 -11.23 -10.73
C ALA A 43 5.75 -10.16 -10.01
N ILE A 44 5.65 -10.09 -8.68
CA ILE A 44 6.38 -9.13 -7.88
C ILE A 44 6.57 -9.60 -6.43
N SER A 45 7.81 -9.56 -5.97
CA SER A 45 8.17 -9.98 -4.62
C SER A 45 7.84 -8.89 -3.59
N PRO A 46 7.36 -9.23 -2.38
CA PRO A 46 7.07 -8.27 -1.31
C PRO A 46 8.19 -7.26 -0.99
N PRO A 47 9.50 -7.62 -1.01
CA PRO A 47 10.58 -6.66 -0.79
C PRO A 47 10.69 -5.58 -1.89
N LEU A 48 10.14 -5.83 -3.07
CA LEU A 48 10.02 -4.87 -4.18
C LEU A 48 8.72 -4.06 -4.09
N MET A 49 8.14 -3.91 -2.90
CA MET A 49 6.95 -3.09 -2.68
C MET A 49 7.22 -2.06 -1.60
N ARG A 50 6.68 -0.86 -1.78
CA ARG A 50 6.64 0.17 -0.74
C ARG A 50 5.20 0.54 -0.46
N LEU A 51 4.82 0.45 0.81
CA LEU A 51 3.48 0.84 1.28
C LEU A 51 3.56 2.22 1.93
N TYR A 52 2.64 3.08 1.53
CA TYR A 52 2.52 4.45 2.01
C TYR A 52 1.14 4.65 2.61
N LEU A 53 1.13 5.26 3.79
CA LEU A 53 -0.04 5.85 4.39
C LEU A 53 -0.01 7.34 4.02
N VAL A 54 -1.04 7.81 3.34
CA VAL A 54 -1.18 9.21 2.95
C VAL A 54 -2.31 9.81 3.76
N ARG A 55 -1.98 10.76 4.64
CA ARG A 55 -2.97 11.48 5.44
C ARG A 55 -2.91 12.96 5.09
N ASP A 56 -4.09 13.56 5.04
CA ASP A 56 -4.22 15.01 4.98
C ASP A 56 -3.93 15.55 6.38
N GLU A 57 -2.64 15.68 6.70
CA GLU A 57 -2.22 16.31 7.94
C GLU A 57 -2.10 17.81 7.73
N ASN A 58 -3.18 18.49 7.32
CA ASN A 58 -3.30 19.93 7.49
C ASN A 58 -4.75 20.40 7.35
N ASN A 59 -5.41 20.56 8.49
CA ASN A 59 -6.66 21.30 8.69
C ASN A 59 -6.47 22.82 8.41
N GLY A 60 -5.90 23.19 7.25
CA GLY A 60 -5.43 24.55 6.96
C GLY A 60 -4.47 24.73 5.78
N GLY A 61 -4.18 23.68 5.00
CA GLY A 61 -3.48 23.81 3.72
C GLY A 61 -1.95 23.81 3.82
N LYS A 62 -1.34 22.64 3.55
CA LYS A 62 -0.14 22.45 2.71
C LYS A 62 0.34 21.00 2.83
N GLY A 63 0.04 20.20 1.81
CA GLY A 63 0.70 18.92 1.53
C GLY A 63 0.06 17.71 2.19
N GLU A 64 -0.19 16.68 1.38
CA GLU A 64 -0.42 15.31 1.85
C GLU A 64 0.90 14.79 2.44
N GLU A 65 0.90 14.28 3.68
CA GLU A 65 2.10 13.63 4.23
C GLU A 65 2.11 12.16 3.80
N GLU A 66 3.12 11.79 3.01
CA GLU A 66 3.37 10.41 2.58
C GLU A 66 4.25 9.69 3.61
N LYS A 67 3.65 8.86 4.47
CA LYS A 67 4.38 8.07 5.48
C LYS A 67 4.65 6.65 4.97
N LEU A 68 5.93 6.33 4.74
CA LEU A 68 6.35 4.97 4.39
C LEU A 68 6.15 4.02 5.60
N LEU A 69 5.55 2.85 5.35
CA LEU A 69 5.38 1.79 6.34
C LEU A 69 6.50 0.74 6.22
N PRO A 70 7.37 0.60 7.24
CA PRO A 70 8.40 -0.44 7.26
C PRO A 70 7.80 -1.85 7.34
N ASP A 71 8.48 -2.84 6.76
CA ASP A 71 8.00 -4.24 6.72
C ASP A 71 7.66 -4.82 8.09
N ALA A 72 8.50 -4.54 9.09
CA ALA A 72 8.34 -5.02 10.46
C ALA A 72 7.31 -4.21 11.27
N ALA A 73 6.85 -3.06 10.78
CA ALA A 73 5.89 -2.24 11.48
C ALA A 73 4.48 -2.84 11.38
N THR A 74 3.76 -2.86 12.49
CA THR A 74 2.35 -3.26 12.50
C THR A 74 1.46 -2.14 12.00
N LEU A 75 0.25 -2.49 11.57
CA LEU A 75 -0.76 -1.49 11.21
C LEU A 75 -1.14 -0.61 12.41
N ALA A 76 -1.15 -1.17 13.62
CA ALA A 76 -1.39 -0.42 14.85
C ALA A 76 -0.29 0.62 15.17
N ASP A 77 0.99 0.33 14.89
CA ASP A 77 2.10 1.28 15.10
C ASP A 77 1.92 2.59 14.30
N HIS A 78 1.16 2.54 13.22
CA HIS A 78 0.86 3.68 12.35
C HIS A 78 -0.61 4.14 12.46
N GLU A 79 -1.33 3.65 13.48
CA GLU A 79 -2.73 3.97 13.74
C GLU A 79 -3.64 3.75 12.53
N VAL A 80 -3.34 2.74 11.69
CA VAL A 80 -4.14 2.41 10.50
C VAL A 80 -5.50 1.90 10.96
N LYS A 81 -6.57 2.51 10.42
CA LYS A 81 -7.95 2.21 10.79
C LYS A 81 -8.59 1.23 9.80
N ASN A 82 -9.74 0.68 10.18
CA ASN A 82 -10.57 -0.09 9.25
C ASN A 82 -11.01 0.78 8.07
N ALA A 83 -10.98 0.20 6.87
CA ALA A 83 -11.21 0.84 5.57
C ALA A 83 -10.27 2.02 5.25
N GLU A 84 -9.12 2.14 5.94
CA GLU A 84 -8.11 3.15 5.62
C GLU A 84 -7.51 2.90 4.23
N VAL A 85 -7.23 3.98 3.51
CA VAL A 85 -6.61 3.93 2.18
C VAL A 85 -5.09 4.01 2.31
N LEU A 86 -4.41 3.00 1.80
CA LEU A 86 -2.96 2.96 1.62
C LEU A 86 -2.63 2.95 0.14
N TYR A 87 -1.41 3.32 -0.18
CA TYR A 87 -0.88 3.29 -1.54
C TYR A 87 0.31 2.35 -1.62
N VAL A 88 0.38 1.55 -2.68
CA VAL A 88 1.53 0.71 -2.95
C VAL A 88 2.26 1.18 -4.20
N THR A 89 3.58 1.27 -4.11
CA THR A 89 4.46 1.61 -5.24
C THR A 89 5.48 0.50 -5.47
N PHE A 90 5.87 0.32 -6.73
CA PHE A 90 6.83 -0.69 -7.18
C PHE A 90 8.06 0.01 -7.81
N PRO A 91 9.17 -0.70 -8.03
CA PRO A 91 10.30 -0.17 -8.80
C PRO A 91 9.86 0.15 -10.22
N LYS A 92 10.38 1.22 -10.80
CA LYS A 92 10.15 1.51 -12.22
C LYS A 92 10.71 0.38 -13.08
N GLY A 93 9.99 0.04 -14.16
CA GLY A 93 10.38 -1.04 -15.08
C GLY A 93 10.06 -2.45 -14.59
N TRP A 94 9.34 -2.63 -13.45
CA TRP A 94 8.95 -3.97 -13.00
C TRP A 94 8.01 -4.69 -13.99
N GLU A 95 7.11 -3.93 -14.64
CA GLU A 95 6.19 -4.48 -15.67
C GLU A 95 6.96 -4.98 -16.91
N GLU A 96 8.17 -4.46 -17.12
CA GLU A 96 9.04 -4.80 -18.25
C GLU A 96 10.09 -5.87 -17.88
N GLY A 97 10.02 -6.41 -16.65
CA GLY A 97 10.92 -7.47 -16.17
C GLY A 97 12.34 -7.01 -15.79
N GLY A 98 12.58 -5.69 -15.70
CA GLY A 98 13.90 -5.10 -15.43
C GLY A 98 14.07 -4.49 -14.03
N ALA A 99 13.18 -4.77 -13.08
CA ALA A 99 13.23 -4.13 -11.77
C ALA A 99 14.28 -4.76 -10.84
N GLU A 100 15.18 -3.92 -10.31
CA GLU A 100 16.15 -4.29 -9.29
C GLU A 100 15.84 -3.62 -7.93
N ALA A 101 16.14 -4.32 -6.84
CA ALA A 101 16.03 -3.79 -5.47
C ALA A 101 17.07 -2.68 -5.25
N GLY A 102 16.72 -1.44 -5.59
CA GLY A 102 17.64 -0.30 -5.55
C GLY A 102 17.46 0.68 -6.72
N GLY A 103 16.65 0.33 -7.71
CA GLY A 103 16.29 1.22 -8.81
C GLY A 103 15.39 2.37 -8.40
N ASP A 104 15.07 3.22 -9.38
CA ASP A 104 14.13 4.33 -9.22
C ASP A 104 12.71 3.81 -8.93
N TRP A 105 11.96 4.47 -8.05
CA TRP A 105 10.64 4.00 -7.59
C TRP A 105 9.51 4.82 -8.19
N GLU A 106 8.34 4.19 -8.36
CA GLU A 106 7.11 4.94 -8.61
C GLU A 106 6.81 5.89 -7.42
N THR A 107 6.38 7.12 -7.71
CA THR A 107 5.93 8.07 -6.67
C THR A 107 4.46 7.87 -6.37
N VAL A 108 4.00 8.07 -5.12
CA VAL A 108 2.57 7.92 -4.78
C VAL A 108 1.74 8.90 -5.60
N SER A 109 2.23 10.13 -5.82
CA SER A 109 1.61 11.08 -6.76
C SER A 109 1.35 10.51 -8.16
N SER A 110 2.28 9.71 -8.71
CA SER A 110 2.10 9.07 -10.02
C SER A 110 1.06 7.94 -9.99
N VAL A 111 0.93 7.32 -8.82
CA VAL A 111 0.02 6.20 -8.57
C VAL A 111 -1.41 6.71 -8.32
N SER A 112 -1.59 7.82 -7.59
CA SER A 112 -2.90 8.39 -7.26
C SER A 112 -3.52 9.24 -8.37
N ARG A 113 -2.70 9.91 -9.21
CA ARG A 113 -3.21 10.82 -10.27
C ARG A 113 -3.96 10.13 -11.41
N ARG A 114 -3.85 8.80 -11.56
CA ARG A 114 -4.56 8.07 -12.64
C ARG A 114 -5.99 7.69 -12.31
N ASP A 115 -6.43 7.81 -11.05
CA ASP A 115 -7.81 7.53 -10.65
C ASP A 115 -8.82 8.67 -11.01
N ASN A 116 -8.35 9.79 -11.57
CA ASN A 116 -9.15 11.01 -11.73
C ASN A 116 -9.38 11.46 -13.20
N ASN A 117 -9.35 10.54 -14.17
CA ASN A 117 -9.68 10.81 -15.58
C ASN A 117 -10.59 9.71 -16.16
#